data_AF-A0A423GD61-F1
#
_entry.id   AF-A0A423GD61-F1
#
_cell.length_a   1.000
_cell.length_b   1.000
_cell.length_c   1.000
_cell.angle_alpha   90.00
_cell.angle_beta   90.00
_cell.angle_gamma   90.00
#
_symmetry.space_group_name_H-M   'P 1'
#
loop_
_entity.id
_entity.type
_entity.pdbx_description
1 polymer ?
#
loop_
_entity_poly.entity_id
_entity_poly.type
_entity_poly.pdbx_seq_one_letter_code
_entity_poly.pdbx_strand_id
1 'polypeptide(L)' 'MSDDLTPGSLADWQRLFDDQAYWQQSPDAHFTALMQVANDLFGQGAIDLAQWQALKTKAEQLHQRSPQANVAQEVDDPDA' A
#
# COMPACT_ATOMS: atom_id res chain seq x y z
N MET A 1 10.22 5.51 -29.55
CA MET A 1 9.08 5.89 -28.70
C MET A 1 9.48 5.51 -27.30
N SER A 2 10.01 6.45 -26.54
CA SER A 2 10.16 6.25 -25.10
C SER A 2 8.73 6.23 -24.59
N ASP A 3 8.23 5.04 -24.25
CA ASP A 3 7.09 4.94 -23.38
C ASP A 3 7.52 5.73 -22.14
N ASP A 4 6.92 6.92 -22.00
CA ASP A 4 7.05 7.78 -20.84
C ASP A 4 6.44 6.96 -19.70
N LEU A 5 7.22 6.00 -19.20
CA LEU A 5 7.01 5.32 -17.95
C LEU A 5 7.15 6.43 -16.92
N THR A 6 6.12 7.28 -16.81
CA THR A 6 6.05 8.33 -15.82
C THR A 6 6.28 7.60 -14.52
N PRO A 7 7.44 7.82 -13.90
CA PRO A 7 7.78 7.07 -12.73
C PRO A 7 6.74 7.47 -11.68
N GLY A 8 6.09 6.45 -11.08
CA GLY A 8 4.73 6.58 -10.52
C GLY A 8 4.54 7.85 -9.69
N SER A 9 3.45 8.58 -9.91
CA SER A 9 3.16 9.82 -9.22
C SER A 9 2.50 9.57 -7.86
N LEU A 10 2.44 10.62 -7.01
CA LEU A 10 1.65 10.59 -5.78
C LEU A 10 0.16 10.27 -6.07
N ALA A 11 -0.34 10.67 -7.24
CA ALA A 11 -1.68 10.31 -7.72
C ALA A 11 -1.80 8.80 -8.02
N ASP A 12 -0.78 8.15 -8.58
CA ASP A 12 -0.75 6.70 -8.81
C ASP A 12 -0.74 5.94 -7.48
N TRP A 13 0.08 6.40 -6.53
CA TRP A 13 0.11 5.84 -5.18
C TRP A 13 -1.27 5.89 -4.53
N GLN A 14 -1.95 7.04 -4.65
CA GLN A 14 -3.26 7.25 -4.04
C GLN A 14 -4.35 6.44 -4.75
N ARG A 15 -4.33 6.36 -6.08
CA ARG A 15 -5.24 5.50 -6.84
C ARG A 15 -5.09 4.04 -6.46
N LEU A 16 -3.86 3.56 -6.28
CA LEU A 16 -3.59 2.22 -5.82
C LEU A 16 -4.10 2.01 -4.38
N PHE A 17 -3.88 2.98 -3.49
CA PHE A 17 -4.36 2.94 -2.11
C PHE A 17 -5.90 2.86 -2.03
N ASP A 18 -6.59 3.60 -2.89
CA ASP A 18 -8.06 3.61 -2.98
C ASP A 18 -8.63 2.36 -3.69
N ASP A 19 -7.79 1.54 -4.34
CA ASP A 19 -8.21 0.30 -5.02
C ASP A 19 -8.50 -0.83 -4.03
N GLN A 20 -9.68 -0.76 -3.40
CA GLN A 20 -10.13 -1.77 -2.46
C GLN A 20 -10.35 -3.14 -3.10
N ALA A 21 -10.68 -3.19 -4.40
CA ALA A 21 -10.88 -4.45 -5.10
C ALA A 21 -9.55 -5.21 -5.23
N TYR A 22 -8.46 -4.52 -5.55
CA TYR A 22 -7.14 -5.11 -5.58
C TYR A 22 -6.65 -5.49 -4.18
N TRP A 23 -6.90 -4.65 -3.17
CA TRP A 23 -6.59 -4.96 -1.78
C TRP A 23 -7.30 -6.22 -1.26
N GLN A 24 -8.60 -6.39 -1.55
CA GLN A 24 -9.36 -7.58 -1.14
C GLN A 24 -8.91 -8.86 -1.84
N GLN A 25 -8.52 -8.76 -3.10
CA GLN A 25 -8.05 -9.92 -3.88
C GLN A 25 -6.65 -10.37 -3.47
N SER A 26 -5.75 -9.43 -3.18
CA SER A 26 -4.34 -9.72 -2.90
C SER A 26 -3.72 -8.64 -2.00
N PRO A 27 -3.91 -8.73 -0.67
CA PRO A 27 -3.44 -7.71 0.27
C PRO A 27 -1.92 -7.57 0.30
N ASP A 28 -1.15 -8.67 0.25
CA ASP A 28 0.32 -8.63 0.17
C ASP A 28 0.82 -7.98 -1.12
N ALA A 29 0.19 -8.30 -2.26
CA ALA A 29 0.57 -7.75 -3.56
C ALA A 29 0.20 -6.25 -3.64
N HIS A 30 -0.94 -5.87 -3.06
CA HIS A 30 -1.37 -4.49 -2.91
C HIS A 30 -0.36 -3.67 -2.08
N PHE A 31 0.04 -4.19 -0.92
CA PHE A 31 1.06 -3.58 -0.08
C PHE A 31 2.42 -3.44 -0.80
N THR A 32 2.86 -4.50 -1.48
CA THR A 32 4.12 -4.49 -2.23
C THR A 32 4.11 -3.42 -3.32
N ALA A 33 3.00 -3.30 -4.06
CA ALA A 33 2.85 -2.28 -5.10
C ALA A 33 2.83 -0.86 -4.51
N LEU A 34 2.17 -0.64 -3.37
CA LEU A 34 2.19 0.65 -2.67
C LEU A 34 3.62 1.03 -2.25
N MET A 35 4.40 0.06 -1.79
CA MET A 35 5.78 0.31 -1.39
C MET A 35 6.72 0.57 -2.56
N GLN A 36 6.53 -0.11 -3.70
CA GLN A 36 7.28 0.15 -4.92
C GLN A 36 7.08 1.59 -5.37
N VAL A 37 5.83 2.04 -5.53
CA VAL A 37 5.54 3.42 -5.96
C VAL A 37 6.09 4.45 -4.97
N ALA A 38 5.97 4.20 -3.67
CA ALA A 38 6.56 5.09 -2.66
C ALA A 38 8.10 5.15 -2.77
N ASN A 39 8.77 4.03 -2.98
CA ASN A 39 10.21 3.97 -3.15
C ASN A 39 10.66 4.65 -4.45
N ASP A 40 9.93 4.47 -5.54
CA ASP A 40 10.18 5.18 -6.80
C ASP A 40 10.05 6.69 -6.60
N LEU A 41 8.98 7.17 -5.97
CA LEU A 41 8.78 8.59 -5.67
C LEU A 41 9.93 9.17 -4.85
N PHE A 42 10.41 8.44 -3.85
CA PHE A 42 11.53 8.86 -3.02
C PHE A 42 12.85 8.85 -3.80
N GLY A 43 13.10 7.80 -4.59
CA GLY A 43 14.31 7.66 -5.42
C GLY A 43 14.46 8.73 -6.49
N GLN A 44 13.33 9.28 -6.97
CA GLN A 44 13.31 10.41 -7.90
C GLN A 44 13.41 11.78 -7.21
N GLY A 45 13.29 11.84 -5.88
CA GLY A 45 13.17 13.09 -5.14
C GLY A 45 11.83 13.80 -5.32
N ALA A 46 10.78 13.10 -5.77
CA ALA A 46 9.42 13.65 -5.88
C ALA A 46 8.74 13.82 -4.50
N ILE A 47 9.22 13.07 -3.50
CA ILE A 47 8.81 13.19 -2.11
C ILE A 47 10.05 13.15 -1.19
N ASP A 48 9.98 13.84 -0.05
CA ASP A 48 11.00 13.78 0.98
C ASP A 48 10.86 12.54 1.88
N LEU A 49 11.87 12.26 2.70
CA LEU A 49 11.88 11.13 3.65
C LEU A 49 10.66 11.13 4.58
N ALA A 50 10.22 12.31 5.04
CA ALA A 50 9.06 12.45 5.91
C ALA A 50 7.76 12.04 5.19
N GLN A 51 7.61 12.44 3.92
CA GLN A 51 6.46 12.05 3.10
C GLN A 51 6.50 10.55 2.79
N TRP A 52 7.68 9.99 2.47
CA TRP A 52 7.86 8.56 2.27
C TRP A 52 7.47 7.74 3.50
N GLN A 53 7.90 8.15 4.70
CA GLN A 53 7.49 7.50 5.95
C GLN A 53 5.97 7.56 6.15
N ALA A 54 5.33 8.69 5.83
CA ALA A 54 3.88 8.81 5.92
C ALA A 54 3.14 7.85 4.95
N LEU A 55 3.64 7.69 3.72
CA LEU A 55 3.11 6.71 2.75
C LEU A 55 3.30 5.28 3.24
N LYS A 56 4.50 4.95 3.74
CA LYS A 56 4.81 3.64 4.33
C LYS A 56 3.86 3.31 5.48
N THR A 57 3.68 4.22 6.44
CA THR A 57 2.79 4.01 7.58
C THR A 57 1.34 3.78 7.15
N LYS A 58 0.84 4.52 6.14
CA LYS A 58 -0.51 4.29 5.60
C LYS A 58 -0.64 2.90 4.97
N ALA A 59 0.35 2.48 4.17
CA ALA A 59 0.36 1.15 3.55
C ALA A 59 0.42 0.04 4.61
N GLU A 60 1.25 0.20 5.66
CA GLU A 60 1.34 -0.75 6.77
C GLU A 60 0.03 -0.86 7.55
N GLN A 61 -0.63 0.26 7.85
CA GLN A 61 -1.93 0.26 8.51
C GLN A 61 -3.01 -0.45 7.69
N LEU A 62 -3.02 -0.25 6.37
CA LEU A 62 -3.95 -0.94 5.47
C LEU A 62 -3.65 -2.44 5.43
N HIS A 63 -2.38 -2.82 5.39
CA HIS A 63 -1.94 -4.22 5.37
C HIS A 63 -2.24 -4.93 6.71
N GLN A 64 -2.12 -4.26 7.85
CA GLN A 64 -2.49 -4.80 9.16
C GLN A 64 -3.99 -5.07 9.28
N ARG A 65 -4.82 -4.27 8.61
CA ARG A 65 -6.29 -4.42 8.57
C ARG A 65 -6.75 -5.46 7.54
N SER A 66 -5.84 -6.22 6.95
CA SER A 66 -6.16 -7.17 5.89
C SER A 66 -7.23 -8.17 6.36
N PRO A 67 -8.17 -8.55 5.47
CA PRO A 67 -9.28 -9.44 5.83
C PRO A 67 -8.82 -10.79 6.41
N GLN A 68 -7.64 -11.28 6.00
CA GLN A 68 -7.05 -12.51 6.53
C GLN A 68 -6.56 -12.37 7.99
N ALA A 69 -6.08 -11.19 8.39
CA ALA A 69 -5.66 -10.90 9.76
C ALA A 69 -6.87 -10.75 10.69
N ASN A 70 -7.98 -10.18 10.20
CA ASN A 70 -9.22 -10.08 10.97
C ASN A 70 -9.88 -11.45 11.20
N VAL A 71 -9.80 -12.39 10.24
CA VAL A 71 -10.29 -13.76 10.45
C VAL A 71 -9.48 -14.49 11.52
N ALA A 72 -8.16 -14.29 11.57
CA ALA A 72 -7.31 -14.92 12.58
C ALA A 72 -7.55 -14.39 14.01
N GLN A 73 -8.10 -13.19 14.17
CA GLN A 73 -8.43 -12.61 15.47
C GLN A 73 -9.84 -12.97 15.96
N GLU A 74 -10.73 -13.44 15.09
CA GLU A 74 -12.10 -13.87 15.48
C GLU A 74 -12.17 -15.32 15.99
N VAL A 75 -11.07 -16.10 15.91
CA VAL A 75 -10.99 -17.50 16.37
C VAL A 75 -10.25 -17.72 17.69
N ASP A 76 -9.78 -16.67 18.35
CA ASP A 76 -9.16 -16.74 19.69
C ASP A 76 -10.06 -16.19 20.82
N ASP A 77 -11.35 -15.98 20.55
CA ASP A 77 -12.37 -15.77 21.59
C ASP A 77 -13.10 -17.11 21.87
N PRO A 78 -12.61 -17.94 22.82
CA PRO A 78 -13.34 -19.11 23.29
C PRO A 78 -14.49 -18.77 24.27
N ASP A 79 -14.96 -17.52 24.33
CA ASP A 79 -15.97 -17.05 25.30
C ASP A 79 -17.27 -16.49 24.65
N ALA A 80 -17.67 -17.03 23.49
CA ALA A 80 -19.00 -16.77 22.89
C ALA A 80 -20.01 -17.89 23.20
#